data_AF-A0A967PQJ4-F1
#
_entry.id   AF-A0A967PQJ4-F1
#
_cell.length_a   1.000
_cell.length_b   1.000
_cell.length_c   1.000
_cell.angle_alpha   90.00
_cell.angle_beta   90.00
_cell.angle_gamma   90.00
#
_symmetry.space_group_name_H-M   'P 1'
#
loop_
_entity.id
_entity.type
_entity.pdbx_description
1 polymer ?
#
loop_
_entity_poly.entity_id
_entity_poly.type
_entity_poly.pdbx_seq_one_letter_code
_entity_poly.pdbx_strand_id
1 'polypeptide(L)' 'RRFDPMVGDGSSELILRRAGLEEADALVAASDDDDRNVEAVKIALDVGLLRVVAVAADPDRVADYR' A
#
# COMPACT_ATOMS: atom_id res chain seq x y z
N ARG A 1 -5.55 -10.56 19.05
CA ARG A 1 -4.96 -10.13 17.76
C ARG A 1 -3.71 -9.32 18.10
N ARG A 2 -2.54 -9.72 17.61
CA ARG A 2 -1.29 -8.94 17.78
C ARG A 2 -1.23 -7.94 16.63
N PHE A 3 -0.94 -6.68 16.94
CA PHE A 3 -0.66 -5.64 15.97
C PHE A 3 0.79 -5.22 16.17
N ASP A 4 1.53 -5.05 15.07
CA ASP A 4 2.92 -4.58 15.09
C ASP A 4 2.98 -3.24 14.34
N PRO A 5 2.77 -2.11 15.04
CA PRO A 5 2.72 -0.80 14.40
C PRO A 5 4.11 -0.37 13.96
N MET A 6 4.19 0.23 12.78
CA MET A 6 5.43 0.80 12.27
C MET A 6 5.22 2.25 11.83
N VAL A 7 6.18 3.10 12.18
CA VAL A 7 6.20 4.50 11.76
C VAL A 7 7.02 4.63 10.49
N GLY A 8 6.44 5.24 9.45
CA GLY A 8 7.11 5.54 8.20
C GLY A 8 6.14 6.04 7.14
N ASP A 9 6.65 6.39 5.97
CA ASP A 9 5.83 6.76 4.81
C ASP A 9 5.36 5.51 4.05
N GLY A 10 4.06 5.44 3.77
CA GLY A 10 3.45 4.35 3.02
C GLY A 10 3.90 4.28 1.56
N SER A 11 4.46 5.35 1.00
CA SER A 11 5.06 5.36 -0.34
C SER A 11 6.51 4.85 -0.36
N SER A 12 7.09 4.52 0.79
CA SER A 12 8.48 4.06 0.87
C SER A 12 8.58 2.55 0.83
N GLU A 13 9.14 2.01 -0.26
CA GLU A 13 9.41 0.58 -0.41
C GLU A 13 10.25 0.02 0.75
N LEU A 14 11.27 0.76 1.21
CA LEU A 14 12.11 0.36 2.33
C LEU A 14 11.29 0.16 3.61
N ILE A 15 10.35 1.07 3.88
CA ILE A 15 9.44 0.95 5.04
C ILE A 15 8.53 -0.25 4.83
N LEU A 16 7.85 -0.38 3.68
CA LEU A 16 6.94 -1.49 3.44
C LEU A 16 7.63 -2.87 3.55
N ARG A 17 8.85 -3.03 3.02
CA ARG A 17 9.64 -4.27 3.19
C ARG A 17 9.96 -4.54 4.66
N ARG A 18 10.34 -3.51 5.43
CA ARG A 18 10.53 -3.64 6.88
C ARG A 18 9.23 -4.02 7.62
N ALA A 19 8.07 -3.69 7.06
CA ALA A 19 6.75 -4.11 7.56
C ALA A 19 6.47 -5.60 7.36
N GLY A 20 7.31 -6.31 6.59
CA GLY A 20 7.04 -7.68 6.16
C GLY A 20 6.18 -7.76 4.90
N LEU A 21 6.21 -6.75 4.02
CA LEU A 21 5.44 -6.77 2.76
C LEU A 21 5.67 -8.04 1.94
N GLU A 22 6.90 -8.58 1.88
CA GLU A 22 7.23 -9.79 1.11
C GLU A 22 6.48 -11.05 1.57
N GLU A 23 6.13 -11.11 2.85
CA GLU A 23 5.41 -12.25 3.45
C GLU A 23 3.91 -11.97 3.63
N ALA A 24 3.45 -10.78 3.22
CA ALA A 24 2.07 -10.36 3.45
C ALA A 24 1.09 -11.04 2.49
N ASP A 25 -0.04 -11.51 3.03
CA ASP A 25 -1.14 -12.07 2.23
C ASP A 25 -1.91 -11.01 1.42
N ALA A 26 -1.87 -9.75 1.87
CA ALA A 26 -2.56 -8.62 1.27
C ALA A 26 -1.99 -7.27 1.72
N LEU A 27 -2.22 -6.23 0.92
CA LEU A 27 -1.95 -4.83 1.27
C LEU A 27 -3.25 -4.01 1.21
N VAL A 28 -3.42 -3.10 2.19
CA VAL A 28 -4.50 -2.10 2.22
C VAL A 28 -3.89 -0.70 2.33
N ALA A 29 -4.04 0.10 1.27
CA ALA A 29 -3.65 1.50 1.25
C ALA A 29 -4.86 2.40 1.49
N ALA A 30 -4.97 2.98 2.68
CA ALA A 30 -6.15 3.72 3.13
C ALA A 30 -5.78 5.05 3.81
N SER A 31 -4.73 5.72 3.31
CA SER A 31 -4.44 7.10 3.69
C SER A 31 -5.38 8.05 2.95
N ASP A 32 -5.43 9.31 3.40
CA ASP A 32 -6.13 10.41 2.73
C ASP A 32 -5.36 10.99 1.54
N ASP A 33 -4.16 10.46 1.25
CA ASP A 33 -3.30 10.90 0.15
C ASP A 33 -3.26 9.83 -0.94
N ASP A 34 -3.88 10.15 -2.09
CA ASP A 34 -3.92 9.25 -3.25
C ASP A 34 -2.53 8.97 -3.83
N ASP A 35 -1.57 9.91 -3.77
CA ASP A 35 -0.22 9.66 -4.28
C ASP A 35 0.48 8.59 -3.44
N ARG A 36 0.30 8.63 -2.12
CA ARG A 36 0.82 7.58 -1.22
C ARG A 36 0.16 6.24 -1.48
N ASN A 37 -1.16 6.22 -1.65
CA ASN A 37 -1.90 4.99 -1.85
C ASN A 37 -1.56 4.34 -3.19
N VAL A 38 -1.48 5.11 -4.28
CA VAL A 38 -1.07 4.62 -5.61
C VAL A 38 0.35 4.03 -5.54
N GLU A 39 1.28 4.71 -4.88
CA GLU A 39 2.66 4.21 -4.78
C GLU A 39 2.76 2.93 -3.95
N ALA A 40 2.05 2.85 -2.81
CA ALA A 40 1.99 1.64 -2.00
C ALA A 40 1.42 0.44 -2.78
N VAL A 41 0.40 0.67 -3.62
CA VAL A 41 -0.19 -0.35 -4.49
C VAL A 41 0.82 -0.84 -5.52
N LYS A 42 1.53 0.05 -6.20
CA LYS A 42 2.55 -0.31 -7.19
C LYS A 42 3.65 -1.17 -6.56
N ILE A 43 4.18 -0.75 -5.42
CA ILE A 43 5.20 -1.51 -4.69
C ILE A 43 4.68 -2.91 -4.32
N ALA A 44 3.43 -3.01 -3.85
CA ALA A 44 2.83 -4.31 -3.51
C ALA A 44 2.71 -5.24 -4.74
N LEU A 45 2.26 -4.70 -5.87
CA LEU A 45 2.14 -5.46 -7.12
C LEU A 45 3.52 -5.91 -7.63
N ASP A 46 4.53 -5.05 -7.55
CA ASP A 46 5.90 -5.33 -7.99
C ASP A 46 6.55 -6.49 -7.20
N VAL A 47 6.21 -6.64 -5.92
CA VAL A 47 6.66 -7.80 -5.12
C VAL A 47 5.77 -9.04 -5.26
N GLY A 48 4.73 -8.97 -6.09
CA GLY A 48 3.88 -10.11 -6.44
C GLY A 48 2.68 -10.36 -5.52
N LEU A 49 2.26 -9.39 -4.71
CA LEU A 49 1.05 -9.54 -3.91
C LEU A 49 -0.19 -9.65 -4.80
N LEU A 50 -0.96 -10.72 -4.61
CA LEU A 50 -2.19 -10.96 -5.38
C LEU A 50 -3.39 -10.15 -4.87
N ARG A 51 -3.37 -9.75 -3.60
CA ARG A 51 -4.49 -9.06 -2.95
C ARG A 51 -4.06 -7.68 -2.53
N VAL A 52 -4.44 -6.69 -3.33
CA VAL A 52 -4.14 -5.28 -3.05
C VAL A 52 -5.44 -4.50 -3.11
N VAL A 53 -5.72 -3.72 -2.08
CA VAL A 53 -6.90 -2.86 -1.98
C VAL A 53 -6.44 -1.45 -1.65
N ALA A 54 -7.00 -0.45 -2.31
CA ALA A 54 -6.75 0.95 -2.00
C ALA A 54 -8.05 1.75 -1.97
N VAL A 55 -8.02 2.84 -1.20
CA VAL A 55 -9.08 3.85 -1.19
C VAL A 55 -8.63 5.02 -2.05
N ALA A 56 -9.40 5.34 -3.08
CA ALA A 56 -9.25 6.59 -3.80
C ALA A 56 -9.97 7.70 -3.03
N ALA A 57 -9.24 8.70 -2.53
CA ALA A 57 -9.82 9.86 -1.87
C ALA A 57 -10.52 10.77 -2.88
N ASP A 58 -9.90 10.98 -4.04
CA ASP A 58 -10.50 11.60 -5.22
C ASP A 58 -11.05 10.52 -6.17
N PRO A 59 -12.37 10.49 -6.43
CA PRO A 59 -12.96 9.51 -7.35
C PRO A 59 -12.45 9.63 -8.80
N ASP A 60 -11.95 10.80 -9.22
CA ASP A 60 -11.41 10.99 -10.57
C ASP A 60 -10.04 10.29 -10.74
N ARG A 61 -9.38 9.96 -9.63
CA ARG A 61 -8.07 9.27 -9.60
C ARG A 61 -8.15 7.76 -9.59
N VAL A 62 -9.34 7.17 -9.62
CA VAL A 62 -9.52 5.69 -9.65
C VAL A 62 -8.75 5.04 -10.81
N ALA A 63 -8.53 5.75 -11.91
CA ALA A 63 -7.74 5.26 -13.04
C ALA A 63 -6.25 5.08 -12.72
N ASP A 64 -5.69 5.83 -11.77
CA ASP A 64 -4.27 5.77 -11.38
C ASP A 64 -3.91 4.46 -10.65
N TYR A 65 -4.92 3.73 -10.17
CA TYR A 65 -4.79 2.47 -9.42
C TYR A 65 -4.90 1.22 -10.30
N ARG A 66 -4.95 1.38 -11.63
CA ARG A 66 -4.98 0.28 -12.61
C ARG A 66 -3.58 -0.06 -13.09
#